data_AF-A0A1D2VAB7-F1
#
_entry.id   AF-A0A1D2VAB7-F1
#
_cell.length_a   1.000
_cell.length_b   1.000
_cell.length_c   1.000
_cell.angle_alpha   90.00
_cell.angle_beta   90.00
_cell.angle_gamma   90.00
#
_symmetry.space_group_name_H-M   'P 1'
#
loop_
_entity.id
_entity.type
_entity.pdbx_description
1 polymer ?
#
loop_
_entity_poly.entity_id
_entity_poly.type
_entity_poly.pdbx_seq_one_letter_code
_entity_poly.pdbx_strand_id
1 'polypeptide(L)'
;MASNILEYFFQNLDKLSNLQILLLIKTGITKIGNVQKLVNLAILNLSCNGIDKIENLDQFVNLTSLDLSKSKIQIIENLDKLVNLTRLDFSDNCIGEIDGLSNLIALNNLNLADNLIYKIENLSKVVNSPELNFLGTKFL
;
A
#
# COMPACT_ATOMS: atom_id res chain seq x y z
N MET A 1 24.31 7.18 4.76
CA MET A 1 24.55 8.54 4.20
C MET A 1 23.72 8.71 2.92
N ALA A 2 22.38 8.66 3.04
CA ALA A 2 21.45 8.77 1.90
C ALA A 2 20.29 9.75 2.21
N SER A 3 20.58 10.85 2.93
CA SER A 3 19.53 11.69 3.54
C SER A 3 19.15 12.96 2.75
N ASN A 4 19.97 13.48 1.81
CA ASN A 4 19.66 14.79 1.22
C ASN A 4 18.73 14.78 -0.02
N ILE A 5 18.74 13.73 -0.85
CA ILE A 5 17.99 13.74 -2.11
C ILE A 5 16.50 13.45 -1.89
N LEU A 6 16.18 12.50 -0.99
CA LEU A 6 14.80 12.13 -0.70
C LEU A 6 14.07 13.22 0.08
N GLU A 7 14.71 13.82 1.08
CA GLU A 7 14.12 14.96 1.80
C GLU A 7 13.80 16.13 0.86
N TYR A 8 14.69 16.45 -0.08
CA TYR A 8 14.44 17.51 -1.06
C TYR A 8 13.31 17.16 -2.05
N PHE A 9 13.22 15.91 -2.48
CA PHE A 9 12.13 15.43 -3.34
C PHE A 9 10.77 15.60 -2.65
N PHE A 10 10.67 15.23 -1.37
CA PHE A 10 9.44 15.39 -0.59
C PHE A 10 9.03 16.85 -0.33
N GLN A 11 9.98 17.79 -0.29
CA GLN A 11 9.68 19.21 -0.08
C GLN A 11 8.94 19.89 -1.25
N ASN A 12 8.96 19.30 -2.46
CA ASN A 12 8.34 19.91 -3.64
C ASN A 12 7.21 19.05 -4.25
N LEU A 13 6.89 17.90 -3.64
CA LEU A 13 5.81 17.02 -4.10
C LEU A 13 4.45 17.72 -4.03
N ASP A 14 4.27 18.66 -3.11
CA ASP A 14 3.05 19.45 -2.95
C ASP A 14 2.67 20.27 -4.19
N LYS A 15 3.65 20.64 -5.02
CA LYS A 15 3.45 21.36 -6.29
C LYS A 15 2.97 20.47 -7.43
N LEU A 16 3.07 19.14 -7.29
CA LEU A 16 2.72 18.16 -8.31
C LEU A 16 1.27 17.70 -8.16
N SER A 17 0.33 18.63 -7.95
CA SER A 17 -1.07 18.31 -7.66
C SER A 17 -1.78 17.53 -8.77
N ASN A 18 -1.30 17.60 -10.01
CA ASN A 18 -1.83 16.85 -11.16
C ASN A 18 -1.14 15.49 -11.36
N LEU A 19 -0.22 15.08 -10.50
CA LEU A 19 0.50 13.83 -10.64
C LEU A 19 -0.46 12.64 -10.49
N GLN A 20 -0.45 11.75 -11.49
CA GLN A 20 -1.27 10.54 -11.51
C GLN A 20 -0.49 9.27 -11.13
N ILE A 21 0.82 9.28 -11.32
CA ILE A 21 1.68 8.12 -11.09
C ILE A 21 2.90 8.57 -10.28
N LEU A 22 3.13 7.91 -9.14
CA LEU A 22 4.33 8.10 -8.33
C LEU A 22 5.00 6.75 -8.06
N LEU A 23 6.25 6.61 -8.48
CA LEU A 23 7.06 5.40 -8.32
C LEU A 23 8.31 5.74 -7.50
N LEU A 24 8.42 5.18 -6.29
CA LEU A 24 9.55 5.40 -5.38
C LEU A 24 10.13 4.06 -4.90
N ILE A 25 10.45 3.20 -5.86
CA ILE A 25 10.92 1.83 -5.63
C ILE A 25 12.36 1.84 -5.12
N LYS A 26 12.65 1.08 -4.05
CA LYS A 26 14.02 0.90 -3.53
C LYS A 26 14.74 2.21 -3.25
N THR A 27 14.01 3.18 -2.68
CA THR A 27 14.55 4.49 -2.35
C THR A 27 15.01 4.54 -0.89
N GLY A 28 14.60 3.59 -0.05
CA GLY A 28 14.95 3.56 1.37
C GLY A 28 14.04 4.43 2.24
N ILE A 29 12.87 4.81 1.73
CA ILE A 29 11.83 5.49 2.49
C ILE A 29 11.40 4.58 3.65
N THR A 30 11.19 5.16 4.84
CA THR A 30 10.65 4.45 6.00
C THR A 30 9.29 4.98 6.45
N LYS A 31 8.86 6.14 5.93
CA LYS A 31 7.59 6.78 6.28
C LYS A 31 6.93 7.40 5.06
N ILE A 32 5.60 7.33 5.01
CA ILE A 32 4.79 7.96 3.97
C ILE A 32 4.48 9.39 4.41
N GLY A 33 5.23 10.38 3.91
CA GLY A 33 5.07 11.78 4.29
C GLY A 33 5.06 12.73 3.09
N ASN A 34 4.50 13.93 3.26
CA ASN A 34 4.45 14.99 2.24
C ASN A 34 3.78 14.60 0.90
N VAL A 35 2.87 13.63 0.94
CA VAL A 35 2.11 13.17 -0.24
C VAL A 35 0.64 13.60 -0.21
N GLN A 36 0.20 14.32 0.82
CA GLN A 36 -1.21 14.65 1.05
C GLN A 36 -1.83 15.59 0.00
N LYS A 37 -1.00 16.24 -0.83
CA LYS A 37 -1.46 17.14 -1.90
C LYS A 37 -1.60 16.44 -3.25
N LEU A 38 -1.15 15.20 -3.37
CA LEU A 38 -1.17 14.41 -4.61
C LEU A 38 -2.54 13.73 -4.80
N VAL A 39 -3.62 14.51 -4.67
CA VAL A 39 -5.02 14.01 -4.61
C VAL A 39 -5.49 13.35 -5.91
N ASN A 40 -4.76 13.56 -7.01
CA ASN A 40 -5.05 12.98 -8.32
C ASN A 40 -4.26 11.69 -8.61
N LEU A 41 -3.53 11.14 -7.63
CA LEU A 41 -2.81 9.88 -7.82
C LEU A 41 -3.76 8.74 -8.12
N ALA A 42 -3.47 8.04 -9.21
CA ALA A 42 -4.11 6.80 -9.62
C ALA A 42 -3.22 5.58 -9.32
N ILE A 43 -1.90 5.75 -9.35
CA ILE A 43 -0.92 4.68 -9.10
C ILE A 43 0.15 5.17 -8.12
N LEU A 44 0.34 4.42 -7.04
CA LEU A 44 1.39 4.65 -6.06
C LEU A 44 2.20 3.37 -5.86
N ASN A 45 3.48 3.39 -6.22
CA ASN A 45 4.40 2.30 -5.96
C ASN A 45 5.49 2.74 -4.97
N LEU A 46 5.47 2.13 -3.79
CA LEU A 46 6.42 2.34 -2.71
C LEU A 46 7.16 1.04 -2.36
N SER A 47 7.23 0.09 -3.30
CA SER A 47 7.84 -1.22 -3.06
C SER A 47 9.34 -1.16 -2.75
N CYS A 48 9.85 -2.21 -2.11
CA CYS A 48 11.26 -2.38 -1.75
C CYS A 48 11.79 -1.26 -0.83
N ASN A 49 10.93 -0.73 0.05
CA ASN A 49 11.30 0.30 1.02
C ASN A 49 11.28 -0.25 2.45
N GLY A 50 11.56 0.60 3.43
CA GLY A 50 11.58 0.23 4.85
C GLY A 50 10.32 0.66 5.61
N ILE A 51 9.17 0.77 4.94
CA ILE A 51 7.92 1.25 5.51
C ILE A 51 7.37 0.20 6.48
N ASP A 52 7.11 0.58 7.73
CA ASP A 52 6.54 -0.30 8.76
C ASP A 52 5.10 0.08 9.14
N LYS A 53 4.64 1.26 8.72
CA LYS A 53 3.32 1.79 9.00
C LYS A 53 2.65 2.37 7.75
N ILE A 54 1.37 2.01 7.56
CA ILE A 54 0.50 2.62 6.56
C ILE A 54 -0.08 3.89 7.17
N GLU A 55 0.23 5.04 6.60
CA GLU A 55 -0.25 6.34 7.08
C GLU A 55 -0.35 7.33 5.91
N ASN A 56 -1.12 8.40 6.10
CA ASN A 56 -1.25 9.49 5.13
C ASN A 56 -1.70 9.01 3.74
N LEU A 57 -2.64 8.07 3.64
CA LEU A 57 -3.23 7.62 2.37
C LEU A 57 -4.68 8.10 2.16
N ASP A 58 -5.33 8.66 3.18
CA ASP A 58 -6.77 8.97 3.18
C ASP A 58 -7.22 9.90 2.04
N GLN A 59 -6.35 10.77 1.57
CA GLN A 59 -6.65 11.70 0.47
C GLN A 59 -6.67 11.05 -0.92
N PHE A 60 -6.14 9.83 -1.08
CA PHE A 60 -5.99 9.18 -2.39
C PHE A 60 -7.26 8.44 -2.82
N VAL A 61 -8.39 9.14 -2.78
CA VAL A 61 -9.70 8.57 -3.15
C VAL A 61 -9.76 8.10 -4.61
N ASN A 62 -8.87 8.59 -5.47
CA ASN A 62 -8.75 8.21 -6.88
C ASN A 62 -7.76 7.06 -7.13
N LEU A 63 -7.11 6.54 -6.09
CA LEU A 63 -6.08 5.52 -6.25
C LEU A 63 -6.70 4.20 -6.71
N THR A 64 -6.11 3.62 -7.75
CA THR A 64 -6.54 2.36 -8.36
C THR A 64 -5.53 1.24 -8.16
N SER A 65 -4.26 1.59 -7.93
CA SER A 65 -3.17 0.64 -7.69
C SER A 65 -2.24 1.13 -6.59
N LEU A 66 -2.01 0.28 -5.60
CA LEU A 66 -1.08 0.52 -4.49
C LEU A 66 -0.14 -0.68 -4.34
N ASP A 67 1.16 -0.41 -4.39
CA ASP A 67 2.20 -1.42 -4.16
C ASP A 67 3.06 -1.01 -2.95
N LEU A 68 2.94 -1.80 -1.89
CA LEU A 68 3.69 -1.71 -0.64
C LEU A 68 4.48 -3.00 -0.37
N SER A 69 4.74 -3.79 -1.42
CA SER A 69 5.50 -5.03 -1.31
C SER A 69 6.94 -4.80 -0.84
N LYS A 70 7.56 -5.84 -0.28
CA LYS A 70 8.97 -5.83 0.16
C LYS A 70 9.25 -4.68 1.13
N SER A 71 8.36 -4.54 2.12
CA SER A 71 8.45 -3.55 3.19
C SER A 71 8.50 -4.24 4.56
N LYS A 72 8.04 -3.59 5.63
CA LYS A 72 8.06 -4.13 7.01
C LYS A 72 6.69 -4.05 7.68
N ILE A 73 5.63 -4.02 6.88
CA ILE A 73 4.26 -3.81 7.36
C ILE A 73 3.80 -5.06 8.11
N GLN A 74 3.18 -4.85 9.27
CA GLN A 74 2.64 -5.92 10.12
C GLN A 74 1.12 -5.88 10.23
N ILE A 75 0.53 -4.68 10.06
CA ILE A 75 -0.89 -4.42 10.28
C ILE A 75 -1.43 -3.72 9.03
N ILE A 76 -2.55 -4.24 8.52
CA ILE A 76 -3.33 -3.58 7.47
C ILE A 76 -4.24 -2.55 8.17
N GLU A 77 -4.00 -1.27 7.94
CA GLU A 77 -4.76 -0.15 8.51
C GLU A 77 -4.77 1.05 7.55
N ASN A 78 -5.64 2.03 7.80
CA ASN A 78 -5.66 3.32 7.08
C ASN A 78 -5.88 3.19 5.56
N LEU A 79 -6.69 2.23 5.13
CA LEU A 79 -7.09 2.03 3.73
C LEU A 79 -8.56 2.38 3.47
N ASP A 80 -9.32 2.79 4.50
CA ASP A 80 -10.78 2.93 4.45
C ASP A 80 -11.31 3.89 3.38
N LYS A 81 -10.48 4.84 2.94
CA LYS A 81 -10.85 5.83 1.93
C LYS A 81 -10.52 5.40 0.50
N LEU A 82 -9.76 4.33 0.30
CA LEU A 82 -9.29 3.87 -1.00
C LEU A 82 -10.36 3.02 -1.72
N VAL A 83 -11.59 3.50 -1.77
CA VAL A 83 -12.76 2.75 -2.27
C VAL A 83 -12.67 2.37 -3.77
N ASN A 84 -11.80 3.06 -4.53
CA ASN A 84 -11.55 2.82 -5.95
C ASN A 84 -10.33 1.91 -6.20
N LEU A 85 -9.69 1.39 -5.14
CA LEU A 85 -8.50 0.57 -5.27
C LEU A 85 -8.86 -0.78 -5.89
N THR A 86 -8.23 -1.10 -7.02
CA THR A 86 -8.46 -2.35 -7.76
C THR A 86 -7.34 -3.36 -7.55
N ARG A 87 -6.11 -2.87 -7.33
CA ARG A 87 -4.90 -3.68 -7.10
C ARG A 87 -4.19 -3.25 -5.83
N LEU A 88 -3.89 -4.22 -4.98
CA LEU A 88 -3.15 -4.02 -3.74
C LEU A 88 -2.10 -5.12 -3.58
N ASP A 89 -0.83 -4.72 -3.52
CA ASP A 89 0.28 -5.64 -3.29
C ASP A 89 0.93 -5.38 -1.93
N PHE A 90 0.85 -6.39 -1.07
CA PHE A 90 1.50 -6.46 0.24
C PHE A 90 2.47 -7.64 0.33
N SER A 91 2.87 -8.25 -0.79
CA SER A 91 3.78 -9.39 -0.77
C SER A 91 5.12 -9.06 -0.10
N ASP A 92 5.74 -10.07 0.52
CA ASP A 92 7.02 -9.92 1.23
C ASP A 92 6.97 -8.82 2.30
N ASN A 93 6.02 -8.97 3.22
CA ASN A 93 5.85 -8.15 4.42
C ASN A 93 5.74 -9.09 5.66
N CYS A 94 5.38 -8.54 6.81
CA CYS A 94 5.26 -9.26 8.08
C CYS A 94 3.80 -9.32 8.57
N ILE A 95 2.82 -9.32 7.67
CA ILE A 95 1.39 -9.26 8.04
C ILE A 95 0.97 -10.59 8.67
N GLY A 96 0.39 -10.51 9.87
CA GLY A 96 -0.09 -11.67 10.63
C GLY A 96 -1.60 -11.89 10.57
N GLU A 97 -2.36 -10.81 10.48
CA GLU A 97 -3.83 -10.86 10.42
C GLU A 97 -4.33 -10.11 9.19
N ILE A 98 -5.27 -10.71 8.47
CA ILE A 98 -6.01 -10.03 7.42
C ILE A 98 -7.26 -9.40 8.06
N ASP A 99 -7.26 -8.07 8.17
CA ASP A 99 -8.42 -7.23 8.49
C ASP A 99 -8.26 -5.85 7.80
N GLY A 100 -9.21 -4.93 7.98
CA GLY A 100 -9.08 -3.54 7.49
C GLY A 100 -9.28 -3.36 5.97
N LEU A 101 -9.66 -4.42 5.26
CA LEU A 101 -9.90 -4.39 3.80
C LEU A 101 -11.39 -4.21 3.42
N SER A 102 -12.29 -4.14 4.41
CA SER A 102 -13.75 -4.22 4.18
C SER A 102 -14.34 -3.10 3.31
N ASN A 103 -13.70 -1.94 3.26
CA ASN A 103 -14.13 -0.78 2.48
C ASN A 103 -13.56 -0.76 1.04
N LEU A 104 -12.66 -1.69 0.70
CA LEU A 104 -12.03 -1.77 -0.62
C LEU A 104 -12.93 -2.51 -1.62
N ILE A 105 -14.12 -1.95 -1.86
CA ILE A 105 -15.20 -2.60 -2.63
C ILE A 105 -14.86 -2.86 -4.10
N ALA A 106 -13.90 -2.12 -4.66
CA ALA A 106 -13.44 -2.28 -6.04
C ALA A 106 -12.25 -3.26 -6.16
N LEU A 107 -11.72 -3.77 -5.04
CA LEU A 107 -10.51 -4.58 -5.04
C LEU A 107 -10.76 -5.93 -5.71
N ASN A 108 -9.98 -6.22 -6.74
CA ASN A 108 -10.10 -7.45 -7.50
C ASN A 108 -8.76 -8.16 -7.74
N ASN A 109 -7.65 -7.58 -7.31
CA ASN A 109 -6.34 -8.22 -7.27
C ASN A 109 -5.66 -7.88 -5.93
N LEU A 110 -5.44 -8.90 -5.12
CA LEU A 110 -4.80 -8.78 -3.82
C LEU A 110 -3.67 -9.81 -3.71
N ASN A 111 -2.45 -9.31 -3.52
CA ASN A 111 -1.27 -10.13 -3.33
C ASN A 111 -0.77 -10.04 -1.88
N LEU A 112 -0.79 -11.17 -1.18
CA LEU A 112 -0.35 -11.34 0.21
C LEU A 112 0.72 -12.43 0.33
N ALA A 113 1.37 -12.78 -0.79
CA ALA A 113 2.43 -13.76 -0.83
C ALA A 113 3.55 -13.43 0.17
N ASP A 114 4.24 -14.45 0.68
CA ASP A 114 5.41 -14.27 1.56
C ASP A 114 5.14 -13.38 2.80
N ASN A 115 3.99 -13.58 3.45
CA ASN A 115 3.63 -12.97 4.74
C ASN A 115 3.55 -14.04 5.86
N LEU A 116 3.23 -13.60 7.08
CA LEU A 116 3.16 -14.44 8.30
C LEU A 116 1.70 -14.67 8.75
N ILE A 117 0.77 -14.81 7.81
CA ILE A 117 -0.67 -14.79 8.09
C ILE A 117 -1.08 -16.02 8.90
N TYR A 118 -1.55 -15.80 10.13
CA TYR A 118 -2.12 -16.82 11.00
C TYR A 118 -3.62 -16.61 11.24
N LYS A 119 -4.18 -15.47 10.83
CA LYS A 119 -5.60 -15.15 11.02
C LYS A 119 -6.19 -14.41 9.83
N ILE A 120 -7.41 -14.79 9.46
CA ILE A 120 -8.16 -14.20 8.34
C ILE A 120 -9.54 -13.80 8.83
N GLU A 121 -9.86 -12.50 8.77
CA GLU A 121 -11.19 -11.97 9.05
C GLU A 121 -11.67 -11.09 7.88
N ASN A 122 -12.99 -10.98 7.74
CA ASN A 122 -13.65 -10.09 6.76
C ASN A 122 -13.24 -10.28 5.28
N LEU A 123 -12.45 -11.29 4.95
CA LEU A 123 -11.96 -11.54 3.60
C LEU A 123 -13.11 -11.82 2.62
N SER A 124 -14.18 -12.49 3.06
CA SER A 124 -15.37 -12.77 2.23
C SER A 124 -16.07 -11.52 1.69
N LYS A 125 -15.89 -10.35 2.33
CA LYS A 125 -16.42 -9.07 1.85
C LYS A 125 -15.60 -8.49 0.69
N VAL A 126 -14.38 -8.98 0.50
CA VAL A 126 -13.41 -8.54 -0.51
C VAL A 126 -13.21 -9.64 -1.58
N VAL A 127 -13.64 -10.88 -1.32
CA VAL A 127 -13.61 -12.02 -2.25
C VAL A 127 -14.76 -11.94 -3.25
N ASN A 128 -14.73 -10.92 -4.11
CA ASN A 128 -15.14 -11.05 -5.51
C ASN A 128 -13.93 -11.00 -6.45
N SER A 129 -12.72 -10.94 -5.88
CA SER A 129 -11.44 -10.91 -6.58
C SER A 129 -11.16 -12.28 -7.24
N PRO A 130 -11.06 -12.36 -8.58
CA PRO A 130 -10.71 -13.60 -9.29
C PRO A 130 -9.23 -13.99 -9.13
N GLU A 131 -8.39 -13.12 -8.56
CA GLU A 131 -6.93 -13.30 -8.45
C GLU A 131 -6.45 -12.99 -7.02
N LEU A 132 -6.74 -13.90 -6.09
CA LEU A 132 -6.25 -13.83 -4.71
C LEU A 132 -5.01 -14.72 -4.57
N ASN A 133 -3.85 -14.14 -4.23
CA ASN A 133 -2.59 -14.86 -4.14
C ASN A 133 -2.04 -14.92 -2.70
N PHE A 134 -1.92 -16.14 -2.17
CA PHE A 134 -1.31 -16.48 -0.87
C PHE A 134 -0.07 -17.38 -0.99
N LEU A 135 0.56 -17.42 -2.17
CA LEU A 135 1.73 -18.28 -2.38
C LEU A 135 2.85 -17.91 -1.38
N GLY A 136 3.44 -18.91 -0.72
CA GLY A 136 4.53 -18.67 0.24
C GLY A 136 4.08 -18.16 1.62
N THR A 137 2.80 -17.88 1.82
CA THR A 137 2.25 -17.53 3.14
C THR A 137 2.34 -18.74 4.08
N LYS A 138 2.95 -18.56 5.26
CA LYS A 138 2.96 -19.58 6.32
C LYS A 138 1.74 -19.39 7.20
N PHE A 139 0.76 -20.29 7.07
CA PHE A 139 -0.31 -20.44 8.06
C PHE A 139 0.30 -21.12 9.30
N LEU A 140 0.40 -20.37 10.41
CA LEU A 140 0.81 -20.89 11.72
C LEU A 140 -0.39 -21.38 12.52
#